data_AF-A0A2V9LZF6-F1
#
_entry.id   AF-A0A2V9LZF6-F1
#
_cell.length_a   1.000
_cell.length_b   1.000
_cell.length_c   1.000
_cell.angle_alpha   90.00
_cell.angle_beta   90.00
_cell.angle_gamma   90.00
#
_symmetry.space_group_name_H-M   'P 1'
#
loop_
_entity.id
_entity.type
_entity.pdbx_description
1 polymer ?
#
loop_
_entity_poly.entity_id
_entity_poly.type
_entity_poly.pdbx_seq_one_letter_code
_entity_poly.pdbx_strand_id
1 'polypeptide(L)'
;MGFVVLTYDAIGHGERLIQGNTHHEAGFALLPLGETIAGWMVWESMRAIDYLLTLPEVDPEHIGITGNSGGGLNTLFTSALDER
;
A
#
# COMPACT_ATOMS: atom_id res chain seq x y z
N MET A 1 -12.42 -18.18 -14.83
CA MET A 1 -12.42 -16.82 -14.24
C MET A 1 -11.16 -16.69 -13.40
N GLY A 2 -10.50 -15.55 -13.45
CA GLY A 2 -9.25 -15.29 -12.73
C GLY A 2 -9.14 -13.82 -12.35
N PHE A 3 -8.11 -13.48 -11.59
CA PHE A 3 -7.83 -12.12 -11.14
C PHE A 3 -6.44 -11.70 -11.62
N VAL A 4 -6.29 -10.43 -12.00
CA VAL A 4 -4.98 -9.79 -12.08
C VAL A 4 -4.62 -9.35 -10.66
N VAL A 5 -3.45 -9.75 -10.17
CA VAL A 5 -3.03 -9.49 -8.78
C VAL A 5 -1.68 -8.79 -8.78
N LEU A 6 -1.61 -7.68 -8.07
CA LEU A 6 -0.36 -6.98 -7.74
C LEU A 6 -0.12 -7.08 -6.23
N THR A 7 1.09 -7.49 -5.86
CA THR A 7 1.57 -7.48 -4.48
C THR A 7 2.89 -6.74 -4.44
N TYR A 8 3.13 -5.99 -3.36
CA TYR A 8 4.36 -5.25 -3.16
C TYR A 8 4.75 -5.29 -1.68
N ASP A 9 6.04 -5.12 -1.41
CA ASP A 9 6.53 -5.08 -0.04
C ASP A 9 6.20 -3.75 0.64
N ALA A 10 5.75 -3.84 1.89
CA ALA A 10 5.57 -2.67 2.74
C ALA A 10 6.92 -1.99 3.04
N ILE A 11 6.88 -0.69 3.33
CA ILE A 11 8.06 0.06 3.77
C ILE A 11 8.75 -0.68 4.93
N GLY A 12 10.06 -0.91 4.82
CA GLY A 12 10.84 -1.59 5.87
C GLY A 12 10.64 -3.11 5.96
N HIS A 13 10.01 -3.75 4.96
CA HIS A 13 9.84 -5.20 4.88
C HIS A 13 10.34 -5.75 3.53
N GLY A 14 10.60 -7.07 3.47
CA GLY A 14 10.96 -7.77 2.24
C GLY A 14 12.13 -7.13 1.49
N GLU A 15 11.95 -6.84 0.19
CA GLU A 15 12.96 -6.20 -0.66
C GLU A 15 13.28 -4.75 -0.22
N ARG A 16 12.41 -4.14 0.57
CA ARG A 16 12.54 -2.76 1.08
C ARG A 16 13.09 -2.69 2.49
N LEU A 17 13.55 -3.82 3.02
CA LEU A 17 14.24 -3.87 4.30
C LEU A 17 15.61 -3.22 4.17
N ILE A 18 15.88 -2.20 4.99
CA ILE A 18 17.22 -1.64 5.16
C ILE A 18 17.78 -2.23 6.45
N GLN A 19 18.95 -2.87 6.37
CA GLN A 19 19.54 -3.53 7.53
C GLN A 19 19.83 -2.51 8.65
N GLY A 20 19.26 -2.75 9.83
CA GLY A 20 19.35 -1.82 10.98
C GLY A 20 18.36 -0.65 10.92
N ASN A 21 17.42 -0.65 9.96
CA ASN A 21 16.32 0.29 9.90
C ASN A 21 15.01 -0.48 9.73
N THR A 22 14.25 -0.54 10.82
CA THR A 22 12.97 -1.21 10.93
C THR A 22 11.83 -0.31 10.44
N HIS A 23 10.69 -0.92 10.12
CA HIS A 23 9.44 -0.19 9.84
C HIS A 23 9.13 0.91 10.89
N HIS A 24 9.48 0.68 12.17
CA HIS A 24 9.34 1.71 13.21
C HIS A 24 10.28 2.90 13.03
N GLU A 25 11.56 2.66 12.79
CA GLU A 25 12.56 3.72 12.65
C GLU A 25 12.26 4.58 11.42
N ALA A 26 11.90 3.95 10.30
CA ALA A 26 11.43 4.65 9.11
C ALA A 26 10.17 5.49 9.40
N GLY A 27 9.22 4.95 10.17
CA GLY A 27 8.00 5.67 10.52
C GLY A 27 8.23 6.87 11.44
N PHE A 28 9.11 6.74 12.44
CA PHE A 28 9.42 7.85 13.34
C PHE A 28 10.15 9.00 12.64
N ALA A 29 10.97 8.70 11.62
CA ALA A 29 11.65 9.72 10.83
C ALA A 29 10.69 10.62 10.03
N LEU A 30 9.45 10.18 9.76
CA LEU A 30 8.44 10.95 9.03
C LEU A 30 7.66 11.93 9.93
N LEU A 31 7.56 11.65 11.23
CA LEU A 31 6.74 12.47 12.15
C LEU A 31 7.15 13.96 12.21
N PRO A 32 8.45 14.34 12.20
CA PRO A 32 8.86 15.74 12.15
C PRO A 32 8.39 16.50 10.91
N LEU A 33 8.05 15.78 9.83
CA LEU A 33 7.49 16.33 8.59
C LEU A 33 5.96 16.42 8.64
N GLY A 34 5.33 16.01 9.73
CA GLY A 34 3.87 15.91 9.83
C GLY A 34 3.27 14.73 9.07
N GLU A 35 4.11 13.78 8.65
CA GLU A 35 3.72 12.62 7.87
C GLU A 35 3.75 11.34 8.72
N THR A 36 3.03 10.30 8.27
CA THR A 36 3.02 9.00 8.94
C THR A 36 3.32 7.90 7.95
N ILE A 37 4.01 6.84 8.40
CA ILE A 37 4.23 5.65 7.56
C ILE A 37 2.92 5.03 7.09
N ALA A 38 1.87 5.07 7.90
CA ALA A 38 0.54 4.61 7.51
C ALA A 38 -0.03 5.43 6.34
N GLY A 39 0.10 6.76 6.37
CA GLY A 39 -0.32 7.63 5.26
C GLY A 39 0.44 7.33 3.97
N TRP A 40 1.75 7.09 4.07
CA TRP A 40 2.56 6.68 2.92
C TRP A 40 2.16 5.31 2.39
N MET A 41 1.87 4.34 3.25
CA MET A 41 1.41 3.01 2.83
C MET A 41 0.07 3.07 2.10
N VAL A 42 -0.87 3.91 2.57
CA VAL A 42 -2.14 4.16 1.87
C VAL A 42 -1.87 4.78 0.50
N TRP A 43 -1.03 5.81 0.45
CA TRP A 43 -0.67 6.46 -0.80
C TRP A 43 -0.06 5.46 -1.80
N GLU A 44 0.80 4.55 -1.35
CA GLU A 44 1.36 3.47 -2.19
C GLU A 44 0.27 2.52 -2.70
N SER A 45 -0.72 2.15 -1.88
CA SER A 45 -1.86 1.35 -2.34
C SER A 45 -2.65 2.07 -3.43
N MET A 46 -2.91 3.37 -3.27
CA MET A 46 -3.60 4.16 -4.29
C MET A 46 -2.79 4.22 -5.60
N ARG A 47 -1.46 4.33 -5.53
CA ARG A 47 -0.58 4.28 -6.71
C ARG A 47 -0.53 2.89 -7.34
N ALA A 48 -0.58 1.82 -6.54
CA ALA A 48 -0.66 0.45 -7.03
C ALA A 48 -1.97 0.22 -7.81
N ILE A 49 -3.09 0.78 -7.32
CA ILE A 49 -4.37 0.80 -8.04
C ILE A 49 -4.24 1.60 -9.33
N ASP A 50 -3.65 2.80 -9.31
CA ASP A 50 -3.43 3.60 -10.52
C ASP A 50 -2.67 2.82 -11.59
N TYR A 51 -1.61 2.11 -11.19
CA TYR A 51 -0.84 1.27 -12.10
C TYR A 51 -1.68 0.13 -12.68
N LEU A 52 -2.43 -0.61 -11.84
CA LEU A 52 -3.31 -1.68 -12.31
C LEU A 52 -4.30 -1.17 -13.36
N LEU A 53 -4.87 0.03 -13.16
CA LEU A 53 -5.82 0.65 -14.09
C LEU A 53 -5.18 1.08 -15.43
N THR A 54 -3.84 1.05 -15.56
CA THR A 54 -3.17 1.24 -16.85
C THR A 54 -3.09 -0.03 -17.69
N LEU A 55 -3.35 -1.20 -17.10
CA LEU A 55 -3.21 -2.49 -17.76
C LEU A 55 -4.48 -2.83 -18.55
N PRO A 56 -4.38 -3.21 -19.83
CA PRO A 56 -5.56 -3.45 -20.67
C PRO A 56 -6.39 -4.67 -20.25
N GLU A 57 -5.84 -5.55 -19.41
CA GLU A 57 -6.53 -6.73 -18.89
C GLU A 57 -7.30 -6.47 -17.58
N VAL A 58 -7.18 -5.27 -17.00
CA VAL A 58 -7.84 -4.89 -15.75
C VAL A 58 -9.17 -4.19 -16.03
N ASP A 59 -10.23 -4.68 -15.40
CA ASP A 59 -11.55 -4.04 -15.44
C ASP A 59 -11.65 -2.96 -14.34
N PRO A 60 -11.79 -1.67 -14.71
CA PRO A 60 -11.83 -0.57 -13.75
C PRO A 60 -13.03 -0.61 -12.80
N GLU A 61 -14.12 -1.29 -13.17
CA GLU A 61 -15.34 -1.38 -12.33
C GLU A 61 -15.24 -2.48 -11.25
N HIS A 62 -14.18 -3.30 -11.28
CA HIS A 62 -14.02 -4.46 -10.42
C HIS A 62 -12.62 -4.51 -9.77
N ILE A 63 -12.34 -3.53 -8.92
CA ILE A 63 -11.10 -3.43 -8.14
C ILE A 63 -11.35 -3.85 -6.68
N GLY A 64 -10.37 -4.52 -6.07
CA GLY A 64 -10.41 -4.88 -4.66
C GLY A 64 -9.02 -4.87 -4.02
N ILE A 65 -8.97 -4.51 -2.73
CA ILE A 65 -7.80 -4.65 -1.87
C ILE A 65 -8.06 -5.69 -0.80
N THR A 66 -7.01 -6.40 -0.39
CA THR A 66 -7.03 -7.26 0.78
C THR A 66 -5.65 -7.36 1.43
N GLY A 67 -5.64 -7.65 2.73
CA GLY A 67 -4.41 -7.84 3.48
C GLY A 67 -4.67 -8.38 4.88
N ASN A 68 -3.63 -8.95 5.50
CA ASN A 68 -3.69 -9.49 6.86
C ASN A 68 -2.88 -8.61 7.82
N SER A 69 -3.33 -8.50 9.07
CA SER A 69 -2.65 -7.74 10.13
C SER A 69 -2.34 -6.30 9.69
N GLY A 70 -1.08 -5.88 9.58
CA GLY A 70 -0.70 -4.57 9.06
C GLY A 70 -1.21 -4.29 7.64
N GLY A 71 -1.26 -5.31 6.77
CA GLY A 71 -1.87 -5.19 5.44
C GLY A 71 -3.39 -5.03 5.49
N GLY A 72 -4.04 -5.58 6.52
CA GLY A 72 -5.47 -5.40 6.76
C GLY A 72 -5.80 -3.98 7.24
N LEU A 73 -4.96 -3.42 8.11
CA LEU A 73 -5.06 -2.01 8.50
C LEU A 73 -4.87 -1.08 7.30
N ASN A 74 -3.88 -1.36 6.45
CA ASN A 74 -3.66 -0.61 5.22
C ASN A 74 -4.85 -0.73 4.24
N THR A 75 -5.44 -1.93 4.13
CA THR A 75 -6.67 -2.14 3.35
C THR A 75 -7.81 -1.28 3.88
N LEU A 76 -8.06 -1.29 5.20
CA LEU A 76 -9.12 -0.49 5.82
C LEU A 76 -8.94 1.00 5.53
N PHE A 77 -7.74 1.55 5.71
CA PHE A 77 -7.50 2.97 5.47
C PHE A 77 -7.55 3.34 4.00
N THR A 78 -7.01 2.50 3.11
CA THR A 78 -7.06 2.74 1.66
C THR A 78 -8.51 2.76 1.19
N SER A 79 -9.31 1.76 1.56
CA SER A 79 -10.74 1.72 1.19
C SER A 79 -11.56 2.85 1.83
N ALA A 80 -11.07 3.49 2.88
CA ALA A 80 -11.74 4.65 3.48
C ALA A 80 -11.38 5.98 2.78
N LEU A 81 -10.23 6.05 2.09
CA LEU A 81 -9.67 7.28 1.52
C LEU A 81 -9.66 7.30 -0.01
N ASP A 82 -9.72 6.14 -0.66
CA ASP A 82 -9.85 5.99 -2.10
C ASP A 82 -11.32 5.71 -2.45
N GLU A 83 -11.96 6.62 -3.21
CA GLU A 83 -13.39 6.56 -3.53
C GLU A 83 -13.71 5.61 -4.71
N ARG A 84 -12.69 4.99 -5.31
CA ARG A 84 -12.83 4.10 -6.48
C ARG A 84 -13.21 2.67 -6.10
#